data_AF-A0A497X5A7-F1
#
_entry.id   AF-A0A497X5A7-F1
#
_cell.length_a   1.000
_cell.length_b   1.000
_cell.length_c   1.000
_cell.angle_alpha   90.00
_cell.angle_beta   90.00
_cell.angle_gamma   90.00
#
_symmetry.space_group_name_H-M   'P 1'
#
loop_
_entity.id
_entity.type
_entity.pdbx_description
1 polymer ?
#
loop_
_entity_poly.entity_id
_entity_poly.type
_entity_poly.pdbx_seq_one_letter_code
_entity_poly.pdbx_strand_id
1 'polypeptide(L)'
;MTTNFKADFIQACSELSKSEMLEIASRSALRVFPAILAGVSTGNHPQILLAALRTLVTVTTTNDGDENDNGQKISNCLRDCAQAASYFGANTAARLSMLSCIDSLELLQLPDANREKQIEGTCFAVDHAARSAARLSNAPTRHQELRSILRGEALSDMERVMASGGSSLKTVHLWCESPFPPELKSCWRKFSGSSYSHDGTWGFWRSWYLGHLDGHPFARNILTRIVQVDDVSWRKGPDEIALQIRELEARIQLTNELHTWDETSAEFNLAKPGHNLPPETLDDLSKFEDLTQDVEQELNEERARIGLLNAILVNLKKVQRELGDLLEESGKQLAVDGLKAGATAGLVVVVSQAGKIIEALESWLQALSGLPI
;
A
#
# COMPACT_ATOMS: atom_id res chain seq x y z
N MET A 1 28.26 -13.58 20.68
CA MET A 1 28.49 -13.15 19.29
C MET A 1 28.95 -11.69 19.28
N THR A 2 30.22 -11.43 19.58
CA THR A 2 30.79 -10.07 19.66
C THR A 2 32.11 -9.98 18.91
N THR A 3 32.15 -10.50 17.70
CA THR A 3 33.26 -10.31 16.78
C THR A 3 32.72 -9.50 15.61
N ASN A 4 32.99 -8.19 15.68
CA ASN A 4 32.91 -7.21 14.60
C ASN A 4 31.74 -7.29 13.61
N PHE A 5 30.49 -7.10 14.07
CA PHE A 5 29.29 -6.93 13.23
C PHE A 5 29.54 -6.09 11.97
N LYS A 6 30.30 -4.99 12.10
CA LYS A 6 30.60 -4.11 10.96
C LYS A 6 31.42 -4.82 9.87
N ALA A 7 32.44 -5.58 10.24
CA ALA A 7 33.27 -6.30 9.26
C ALA A 7 32.46 -7.40 8.55
N ASP A 8 31.72 -8.20 9.32
CA ASP A 8 30.92 -9.30 8.78
C ASP A 8 29.82 -8.77 7.85
N PHE A 9 29.14 -7.69 8.25
CA PHE A 9 28.10 -7.05 7.46
C PHE A 9 28.66 -6.40 6.18
N ILE A 10 29.82 -5.72 6.25
CA ILE A 10 30.48 -5.16 5.06
C ILE A 10 30.85 -6.25 4.07
N GLN A 11 31.43 -7.35 4.56
CA GLN A 11 31.81 -8.48 3.72
C GLN A 11 30.59 -9.06 3.02
N ALA A 12 29.52 -9.34 3.75
CA ALA A 12 28.31 -9.90 3.17
C ALA A 12 27.61 -8.92 2.19
N CYS A 13 27.58 -7.61 2.48
CA CYS A 13 27.05 -6.61 1.54
C CYS A 13 27.85 -6.53 0.23
N SER A 14 29.13 -6.90 0.24
CA SER A 14 29.96 -6.90 -0.97
C SER A 14 29.50 -7.91 -2.02
N GLU A 15 28.70 -8.90 -1.63
CA GLU A 15 28.14 -9.93 -2.50
C GLU A 15 26.72 -9.59 -2.99
N LEU A 16 26.08 -8.58 -2.39
CA LEU A 16 24.72 -8.18 -2.73
C LEU A 16 24.67 -7.19 -3.90
N SER A 17 23.58 -7.23 -4.65
CA SER A 17 23.18 -6.19 -5.60
C SER A 17 22.72 -4.93 -4.87
N LYS A 18 22.64 -3.82 -5.61
CA LYS A 18 22.13 -2.54 -5.10
C LYS A 18 20.68 -2.65 -4.63
N SER A 19 19.82 -3.35 -5.37
CA SER A 19 18.40 -3.53 -5.02
C SER A 19 18.24 -4.31 -3.70
N GLU A 20 19.02 -5.38 -3.51
CA GLU A 20 19.03 -6.18 -2.28
C GLU A 20 19.51 -5.35 -1.07
N MET A 21 20.59 -4.58 -1.23
CA MET A 21 21.05 -3.66 -0.18
C MET A 21 19.97 -2.62 0.18
N LEU A 22 19.28 -2.07 -0.83
CA LEU A 22 18.19 -1.12 -0.61
C LEU A 22 17.01 -1.75 0.12
N GLU A 23 16.67 -3.00 -0.20
CA GLU A 23 15.64 -3.77 0.48
C GLU A 23 15.97 -3.97 1.96
N ILE A 24 17.19 -4.41 2.29
CA ILE A 24 17.66 -4.60 3.68
C ILE A 24 17.65 -3.28 4.47
N ALA A 25 18.13 -2.20 3.85
CA ALA A 25 18.11 -0.87 4.46
C ALA A 25 16.68 -0.39 4.72
N SER A 26 15.76 -0.59 3.76
CA SER A 26 14.35 -0.21 3.89
C SER A 26 13.65 -0.98 5.01
N ARG A 27 13.87 -2.29 5.12
CA ARG A 27 13.33 -3.14 6.20
C ARG A 27 13.87 -2.72 7.57
N SER A 28 15.15 -2.36 7.64
CA SER A 28 15.75 -1.84 8.87
C SER A 28 15.13 -0.51 9.30
N ALA A 29 14.81 0.37 8.35
CA ALA A 29 14.07 1.60 8.63
C ALA A 29 12.62 1.32 9.07
N LEU A 30 11.93 0.36 8.43
CA LEU A 30 10.59 -0.08 8.82
C LEU A 30 10.55 -0.65 10.24
N ARG A 31 11.57 -1.40 10.67
CA ARG A 31 11.63 -1.95 12.04
C ARG A 31 11.59 -0.86 13.11
N VAL A 32 12.15 0.31 12.82
CA VAL A 32 12.20 1.43 13.78
C VAL A 32 11.10 2.45 13.56
N PHE A 33 10.28 2.29 12.52
CA PHE A 33 9.17 3.16 12.19
C PHE A 33 8.16 3.40 13.34
N PRO A 34 7.80 2.41 14.19
CA PRO A 34 6.91 2.64 15.33
C PRO A 34 7.36 3.76 16.26
N ALA A 35 8.68 3.95 16.40
CA ALA A 35 9.25 5.03 17.18
C ALA A 35 8.80 6.41 16.71
N ILE A 36 8.76 6.57 15.39
CA ILE A 36 8.44 7.82 14.69
C ILE A 36 6.96 8.08 14.84
N LEU A 37 6.15 7.05 14.60
CA LEU A 37 4.70 7.08 14.80
C LEU A 37 4.33 7.52 16.22
N ALA A 38 4.97 6.94 17.23
CA ALA A 38 4.71 7.30 18.63
C ALA A 38 5.09 8.75 18.96
N GLY A 39 6.12 9.31 18.31
CA GLY A 39 6.47 10.73 18.44
C GLY A 39 5.36 11.64 17.90
N VAL A 40 4.72 11.26 16.80
CA VAL A 40 3.69 12.06 16.12
C VAL A 40 2.38 12.07 16.91
N SER A 41 2.02 10.94 17.53
CA SER A 41 0.84 10.83 18.40
C SER A 41 0.87 11.78 19.61
N THR A 42 2.05 12.36 19.93
CA THR A 42 2.21 13.35 21.02
C THR A 42 1.99 14.81 20.57
N GLY A 43 1.49 15.02 19.35
CA GLY A 43 0.99 16.33 18.87
C GLY A 43 2.00 17.15 18.07
N ASN A 44 3.15 16.58 17.71
CA ASN A 44 4.24 17.33 17.09
C ASN A 44 4.63 16.72 15.73
N HIS A 45 4.17 17.40 14.67
CA HIS A 45 4.70 17.39 13.30
C HIS A 45 4.26 16.23 12.38
N PRO A 46 2.97 16.18 12.00
CA PRO A 46 2.49 15.22 11.00
C PRO A 46 3.23 15.30 9.65
N GLN A 47 3.82 16.45 9.31
CA GLN A 47 4.62 16.64 8.10
C GLN A 47 5.91 15.80 8.10
N ILE A 48 6.56 15.61 9.26
CA ILE A 48 7.74 14.74 9.36
C ILE A 48 7.33 13.30 9.07
N LEU A 49 6.22 12.86 9.67
CA LEU A 49 5.71 11.52 9.44
C LEU A 49 5.33 11.28 8.00
N LEU A 50 4.68 12.27 7.38
CA LEU A 50 4.30 12.19 5.98
C LEU A 50 5.52 12.09 5.07
N ALA A 51 6.54 12.92 5.29
CA ALA A 51 7.79 12.85 4.53
C ALA A 51 8.52 11.51 4.73
N ALA A 52 8.56 11.04 5.98
CA ALA A 52 9.08 9.72 6.35
C ALA A 52 8.39 8.59 5.59
N LEU A 53 7.05 8.59 5.59
CA LEU A 53 6.23 7.62 4.88
C LEU A 53 6.44 7.69 3.37
N ARG A 54 6.46 8.90 2.80
CA ARG A 54 6.75 9.13 1.38
C ARG A 54 8.08 8.51 0.97
N THR A 55 9.11 8.72 1.77
CA THR A 55 10.42 8.11 1.52
C THR A 55 10.35 6.59 1.58
N LEU A 56 9.77 6.02 2.64
CA LEU A 56 9.72 4.57 2.81
C LEU A 56 8.91 3.90 1.70
N VAL A 57 7.77 4.48 1.30
CA VAL A 57 6.97 3.93 0.19
C VAL A 57 7.70 4.08 -1.14
N THR A 58 8.38 5.20 -1.40
CA THR A 58 9.20 5.37 -2.62
C THR A 58 10.32 4.33 -2.67
N VAL A 59 11.05 4.13 -1.58
CA VAL A 59 12.18 3.19 -1.55
C VAL A 59 11.70 1.74 -1.71
N THR A 60 10.61 1.37 -1.05
CA THR A 60 10.08 -0.02 -1.12
C THR A 60 9.43 -0.35 -2.46
N THR A 61 8.98 0.65 -3.23
CA THR A 61 8.33 0.46 -4.55
C THR A 61 9.29 0.50 -5.73
N THR A 62 10.41 1.20 -5.61
CA THR A 62 11.33 1.47 -6.73
C THR A 62 12.36 0.37 -6.98
N ASN A 63 12.46 -0.63 -6.10
CA ASN A 63 13.42 -1.75 -6.21
C ASN A 63 13.24 -2.69 -7.42
N ASP A 64 12.20 -2.51 -8.24
CA ASP A 64 11.79 -3.49 -9.25
C ASP A 64 11.90 -2.98 -10.70
N GLY A 65 13.01 -2.35 -11.08
CA GLY A 65 13.47 -2.42 -12.48
C GLY A 65 13.49 -1.15 -13.34
N ASP A 66 13.45 0.06 -12.76
CA ASP A 66 13.72 1.28 -13.54
C ASP A 66 14.63 2.25 -12.75
N GLU A 67 15.94 2.07 -12.89
CA GLU A 67 16.93 2.68 -11.97
C GLU A 67 17.12 4.20 -12.16
N ASN A 68 16.89 4.73 -13.37
CA ASN A 68 17.31 6.09 -13.70
C ASN A 68 16.35 7.20 -13.25
N ASP A 69 15.02 6.99 -13.31
CA ASP A 69 14.05 8.02 -12.89
C ASP A 69 13.77 7.99 -11.37
N ASN A 70 13.97 6.83 -10.76
CA ASN A 70 13.64 6.61 -9.35
C ASN A 70 14.66 7.22 -8.38
N GLY A 71 15.94 7.29 -8.77
CA GLY A 71 16.99 7.86 -7.93
C GLY A 71 16.76 9.34 -7.58
N GLN A 72 16.29 10.14 -8.55
CA GLN A 72 16.00 11.56 -8.33
C GLN A 72 14.77 11.76 -7.43
N LYS A 73 13.71 10.96 -7.62
CA LYS A 73 12.52 10.99 -6.77
C LYS A 73 12.84 10.61 -5.34
N ILE A 74 13.66 9.57 -5.15
CA ILE A 74 14.17 9.18 -3.82
C ILE A 74 14.94 10.36 -3.22
N SER A 75 15.98 10.89 -3.88
CA SER A 75 16.78 12.01 -3.35
C SER A 75 15.91 13.23 -2.98
N ASN A 76 14.91 13.57 -3.79
CA ASN A 76 13.97 14.65 -3.47
C ASN A 76 13.15 14.34 -2.20
N CYS A 77 12.58 13.13 -2.09
CA CYS A 77 11.85 12.71 -0.88
C CYS A 77 12.74 12.73 0.37
N LEU A 78 13.99 12.26 0.22
CA LEU A 78 14.98 12.25 1.29
C LEU A 78 15.30 13.68 1.76
N ARG A 79 15.51 14.60 0.82
CA ARG A 79 15.75 16.02 1.10
C ARG A 79 14.56 16.68 1.79
N ASP A 80 13.34 16.42 1.33
CA ASP A 80 12.11 16.95 1.95
C ASP A 80 11.96 16.43 3.39
N CYS A 81 12.27 15.15 3.62
CA CYS A 81 12.27 14.58 4.97
C CYS A 81 13.34 15.21 5.87
N ALA A 82 14.56 15.43 5.35
CA ALA A 82 15.65 16.12 6.05
C ALA A 82 15.29 17.57 6.40
N GLN A 83 14.72 18.29 5.44
CA GLN A 83 14.25 19.65 5.63
C GLN A 83 13.14 19.70 6.68
N ALA A 84 12.09 18.88 6.54
CA ALA A 84 11.00 18.80 7.52
C ALA A 84 11.55 18.51 8.92
N ALA A 85 12.46 17.54 9.05
CA ALA A 85 13.10 17.22 10.31
C ALA A 85 13.89 18.42 10.90
N SER A 86 14.61 19.19 10.08
CA SER A 86 15.42 20.34 10.54
C SER A 86 14.59 21.45 11.21
N TYR A 87 13.35 21.67 10.76
CA TYR A 87 12.48 22.75 11.25
C TYR A 87 11.88 22.48 12.63
N PHE A 88 11.91 21.23 13.10
CA PHE A 88 11.13 20.83 14.25
C PHE A 88 12.01 20.32 15.40
N GLY A 89 11.99 21.05 16.51
CA GLY A 89 12.84 20.86 17.69
C GLY A 89 12.50 19.69 18.62
N ALA A 90 11.76 18.66 18.17
CA ALA A 90 11.30 17.55 19.02
C ALA A 90 12.02 16.21 18.73
N ASN A 91 12.34 15.48 19.82
CA ASN A 91 12.92 14.12 19.89
C ASN A 91 13.98 13.76 18.84
N THR A 92 15.16 14.34 19.03
CA THR A 92 16.37 14.27 18.21
C THR A 92 16.77 12.83 17.81
N ALA A 93 16.46 11.81 18.61
CA ALA A 93 16.95 10.45 18.38
C ALA A 93 16.29 9.73 17.20
N ALA A 94 14.96 9.60 17.19
CA ALA A 94 14.21 8.92 16.13
C ALA A 94 14.29 9.70 14.79
N ARG A 95 14.29 11.03 14.90
CA ARG A 95 14.54 11.96 13.80
C ARG A 95 15.91 11.71 13.16
N LEU A 96 16.98 11.78 13.94
CA LEU A 96 18.35 11.60 13.42
C LEU A 96 18.55 10.22 12.80
N SER A 97 17.94 9.16 13.32
CA SER A 97 18.11 7.85 12.72
C SER A 97 17.34 7.64 11.44
N MET A 98 16.15 8.23 11.33
CA MET A 98 15.49 8.21 10.04
C MET A 98 16.30 9.01 9.04
N LEU A 99 16.77 10.21 9.39
CA LEU A 99 17.68 10.98 8.54
C LEU A 99 18.94 10.19 8.16
N SER A 100 19.55 9.48 9.10
CA SER A 100 20.72 8.67 8.79
C SER A 100 20.40 7.44 7.93
N CYS A 101 19.24 6.80 8.10
CA CYS A 101 18.77 5.77 7.17
C CYS A 101 18.52 6.37 5.80
N ILE A 102 17.96 7.57 5.76
CA ILE A 102 17.65 8.34 4.56
C ILE A 102 18.92 8.73 3.81
N ASP A 103 19.88 9.35 4.47
CA ASP A 103 21.20 9.71 3.94
C ASP A 103 21.92 8.46 3.41
N SER A 104 21.76 7.33 4.09
CA SER A 104 22.31 6.05 3.65
C SER A 104 21.63 5.49 2.39
N LEU A 105 20.32 5.67 2.28
CA LEU A 105 19.57 5.32 1.08
C LEU A 105 19.95 6.24 -0.09
N GLU A 106 20.35 7.49 0.17
CA GLU A 106 20.93 8.38 -0.86
C GLU A 106 22.29 7.87 -1.36
N LEU A 107 23.16 7.42 -0.44
CA LEU A 107 24.44 6.80 -0.80
C LEU A 107 24.25 5.55 -1.67
N LEU A 108 23.17 4.79 -1.44
CA LEU A 108 22.80 3.65 -2.27
C LEU A 108 22.39 4.05 -3.69
N GLN A 109 21.95 5.29 -3.92
CA GLN A 109 21.60 5.78 -5.26
C GLN A 109 22.81 6.19 -6.10
N LEU A 110 24.01 6.27 -5.52
CA LEU A 110 25.22 6.59 -6.28
C LEU A 110 25.47 5.56 -7.39
N PRO A 111 26.17 5.93 -8.48
CA PRO A 111 26.58 4.99 -9.52
C PRO A 111 27.42 3.84 -8.95
N ASP A 112 27.37 2.66 -9.58
CA ASP A 112 28.05 1.42 -9.15
C ASP A 112 29.56 1.58 -8.91
N ALA A 113 30.19 2.56 -9.57
CA ALA A 113 31.57 2.95 -9.31
C ALA A 113 31.83 3.35 -7.83
N ASN A 114 30.78 3.55 -7.02
CA ASN A 114 30.83 3.87 -5.60
C ASN A 114 30.35 2.72 -4.69
N ARG A 115 30.48 1.45 -5.13
CA ARG A 115 30.02 0.26 -4.36
C ARG A 115 30.45 0.27 -2.88
N GLU A 116 31.68 0.71 -2.57
CA GLU A 116 32.14 0.82 -1.18
C GLU A 116 31.28 1.79 -0.35
N LYS A 117 30.95 2.97 -0.90
CA LYS A 117 30.08 3.95 -0.24
C LYS A 117 28.64 3.47 -0.12
N GLN A 118 28.16 2.69 -1.08
CA GLN A 118 26.84 2.04 -1.04
C GLN A 118 26.76 1.04 0.12
N ILE A 119 27.80 0.21 0.27
CA ILE A 119 27.94 -0.74 1.38
C ILE A 119 28.03 0.00 2.72
N GLU A 120 28.85 1.05 2.80
CA GLU A 120 28.96 1.89 4.01
C GLU A 120 27.63 2.55 4.37
N GLY A 121 26.89 3.04 3.38
CA GLY A 121 25.54 3.57 3.54
C GLY A 121 24.63 2.53 4.19
N THR A 122 24.53 1.33 3.62
CA THR A 122 23.68 0.26 4.19
C THR A 122 24.05 -0.05 5.64
N CYS A 123 25.35 -0.20 5.93
CA CYS A 123 25.83 -0.41 7.29
C CYS A 123 25.43 0.73 8.24
N PHE A 124 25.53 1.97 7.76
CA PHE A 124 25.20 3.16 8.51
C PHE A 124 23.70 3.23 8.78
N ALA A 125 22.84 2.93 7.80
CA ALA A 125 21.38 2.84 7.96
C ALA A 125 21.01 1.86 9.08
N VAL A 126 21.51 0.63 8.99
CA VAL A 126 21.21 -0.43 9.97
C VAL A 126 21.68 -0.03 11.37
N ASP A 127 22.92 0.45 11.50
CA ASP A 127 23.44 0.85 12.80
C ASP A 127 22.71 2.08 13.36
N HIS A 128 22.34 3.03 12.50
CA HIS A 128 21.59 4.20 12.91
C HIS A 128 20.15 3.90 13.27
N ALA A 129 19.47 2.97 12.60
CA ALA A 129 18.17 2.47 13.02
C ALA A 129 18.27 1.82 14.40
N ALA A 130 19.28 0.95 14.60
CA ALA A 130 19.49 0.28 15.89
C ALA A 130 19.76 1.30 17.03
N ARG A 131 20.66 2.25 16.77
CA ARG A 131 20.61 3.67 17.19
C ARG A 131 20.02 4.08 18.52
N SER A 132 19.16 5.09 18.63
CA SER A 132 17.90 5.51 18.01
C SER A 132 16.69 4.70 18.40
N ALA A 133 16.42 3.51 17.85
CA ALA A 133 15.43 2.62 18.46
C ALA A 133 15.79 2.34 19.92
N ALA A 134 17.07 2.05 20.17
CA ALA A 134 17.60 1.90 21.52
C ALA A 134 17.42 3.16 22.38
N ARG A 135 17.57 4.37 21.83
CA ARG A 135 17.39 5.64 22.58
C ARG A 135 15.94 5.88 23.03
N LEU A 136 14.95 5.15 22.50
CA LEU A 136 13.56 5.21 22.97
C LEU A 136 13.35 4.51 24.30
N SER A 137 14.20 3.54 24.62
CA SER A 137 14.19 2.93 25.94
C SER A 137 14.79 3.93 26.93
N ASN A 138 14.23 4.07 28.11
CA ASN A 138 14.82 4.91 29.16
C ASN A 138 15.90 4.14 29.97
N ALA A 139 16.24 2.91 29.59
CA ALA A 139 17.14 2.03 30.32
C ALA A 139 18.35 1.59 29.46
N PRO A 140 19.60 1.90 29.85
CA PRO A 140 20.81 1.59 29.08
C PRO A 140 21.00 0.10 28.74
N THR A 141 20.58 -0.81 29.61
CA THR A 141 20.67 -2.26 29.34
C THR A 141 19.78 -2.69 28.19
N ARG A 142 18.53 -2.19 28.17
CA ARG A 142 17.57 -2.42 27.08
C ARG A 142 18.00 -1.76 25.77
N HIS A 143 18.85 -0.72 25.82
CA HIS A 143 19.43 -0.12 24.61
C HIS A 143 20.29 -1.13 23.85
N GLN A 144 21.15 -1.83 24.57
CA GLN A 144 22.08 -2.78 23.98
C GLN A 144 21.34 -4.00 23.43
N GLU A 145 20.33 -4.50 24.15
CA GLU A 145 19.48 -5.61 23.70
C GLU A 145 18.74 -5.26 22.41
N LEU A 146 18.01 -4.15 22.37
CA LEU A 146 17.27 -3.72 21.18
C LEU A 146 18.19 -3.49 19.97
N ARG A 147 19.38 -2.92 20.20
CA ARG A 147 20.40 -2.76 19.16
C ARG A 147 20.89 -4.11 18.63
N SER A 148 21.10 -5.08 19.52
CA SER A 148 21.52 -6.43 19.14
C SER A 148 20.45 -7.13 18.31
N ILE A 149 19.18 -7.02 18.70
CA ILE A 149 18.04 -7.60 17.98
C ILE A 149 17.95 -7.02 16.56
N LEU A 150 17.95 -5.69 16.42
CA LEU A 150 17.82 -5.03 15.11
C LEU A 150 18.97 -5.39 14.16
N ARG A 151 20.19 -5.53 14.69
CA ARG A 151 21.35 -6.01 13.92
C ARG A 151 21.22 -7.48 13.51
N GLY A 152 20.73 -8.32 14.43
CA GLY A 152 20.47 -9.73 14.14
C GLY A 152 19.44 -9.91 13.03
N GLU A 153 18.35 -9.14 13.05
CA GLU A 153 17.34 -9.17 12.00
C GLU A 153 17.87 -8.70 10.64
N ALA A 154 18.73 -7.67 10.62
CA ALA A 154 19.36 -7.21 9.37
C ALA A 154 20.33 -8.27 8.79
N LEU A 155 21.07 -8.98 9.64
CA LEU A 155 21.91 -10.12 9.21
C LEU A 155 21.06 -11.27 8.69
N SER A 156 19.96 -11.62 9.38
CA SER A 156 19.03 -12.65 8.92
C SER A 156 18.42 -12.31 7.55
N ASP A 157 18.03 -11.04 7.33
CA ASP A 157 17.56 -10.59 6.02
C ASP A 157 18.62 -10.83 4.94
N MET A 158 19.90 -10.50 5.21
CA MET A 158 21.00 -10.74 4.27
C MET A 158 21.21 -12.22 3.98
N GLU A 159 21.30 -13.05 5.02
CA GLU A 159 21.49 -14.50 4.88
C GLU A 159 20.38 -15.12 4.03
N ARG A 160 19.13 -14.65 4.17
CA ARG A 160 17.98 -15.10 3.38
C ARG A 160 18.09 -14.67 1.92
N VAL A 161 18.47 -13.42 1.64
CA VAL A 161 18.68 -12.95 0.26
C VAL A 161 19.77 -13.78 -0.42
N MET A 162 20.90 -13.99 0.26
CA MET A 162 22.01 -14.79 -0.27
C MET A 162 21.62 -16.25 -0.50
N ALA A 163 20.90 -16.87 0.46
CA ALA A 163 20.48 -18.26 0.35
C ALA A 163 19.41 -18.50 -0.72
N SER A 164 18.57 -17.50 -0.99
CA SER A 164 17.46 -17.60 -1.94
C SER A 164 17.83 -17.21 -3.38
N GLY A 165 19.11 -16.91 -3.63
CA GLY A 165 19.59 -16.46 -4.94
C GLY A 165 19.00 -15.12 -5.35
N GLY A 166 18.77 -14.22 -4.39
CA GLY A 166 18.20 -12.89 -4.62
C GLY A 166 16.67 -12.85 -4.69
N SER A 167 15.99 -13.80 -4.04
CA SER A 167 14.54 -13.67 -3.87
C SER A 167 14.21 -12.48 -2.98
N SER A 168 13.16 -11.73 -3.33
CA SER A 168 12.76 -10.53 -2.59
C SER A 168 12.29 -10.86 -1.17
N LEU A 169 12.70 -10.03 -0.20
CA LEU A 169 12.26 -10.06 1.19
C LEU A 169 10.86 -9.44 1.40
N LYS A 170 10.18 -8.98 0.36
CA LYS A 170 8.88 -8.30 0.44
C LYS A 170 7.81 -9.12 1.14
N THR A 171 7.73 -10.43 0.87
CA THR A 171 6.74 -11.33 1.46
C THR A 171 7.18 -11.98 2.76
N VAL A 172 8.35 -11.58 3.27
CA VAL A 172 8.90 -12.09 4.52
C VAL A 172 8.49 -11.17 5.66
N HIS A 173 8.00 -11.75 6.77
CA HIS A 173 7.72 -11.02 8.01
C HIS A 173 8.84 -10.05 8.38
N LEU A 174 8.49 -8.85 8.85
CA LEU A 174 9.51 -7.86 9.23
C LEU A 174 10.41 -8.32 10.38
N TRP A 175 9.90 -9.20 11.26
CA TRP A 175 10.63 -9.81 12.37
C TRP A 175 10.62 -11.33 12.19
N CYS A 176 11.75 -11.90 11.76
CA CYS A 176 11.85 -13.31 11.38
C CYS A 176 12.31 -14.20 12.53
N GLU A 177 13.43 -13.83 13.14
CA GLU A 177 14.13 -14.66 14.12
C GLU A 177 13.82 -14.23 15.55
N SER A 178 13.39 -12.99 15.72
CA SER A 178 13.12 -12.36 17.00
C SER A 178 11.65 -11.97 17.14
N PRO A 179 11.08 -12.01 18.35
CA PRO A 179 9.77 -11.43 18.59
C PRO A 179 9.83 -9.91 18.41
N PHE A 180 8.70 -9.31 17.99
CA PHE A 180 8.57 -7.85 17.89
C PHE A 180 8.92 -7.18 19.24
N PRO A 181 10.00 -6.36 19.32
CA PRO A 181 10.51 -5.87 20.59
C PRO A 181 9.47 -5.09 21.39
N PRO A 182 9.39 -5.29 22.71
CA PRO A 182 8.32 -4.74 23.54
C PRO A 182 8.30 -3.20 23.55
N GLU A 183 9.45 -2.54 23.44
CA GLU A 183 9.57 -1.08 23.33
C GLU A 183 8.87 -0.56 22.07
N LEU A 184 9.17 -1.16 20.92
CA LEU A 184 8.60 -0.79 19.63
C LEU A 184 7.14 -1.20 19.53
N LYS A 185 6.76 -2.35 20.11
CA LYS A 185 5.37 -2.79 20.23
C LYS A 185 4.53 -1.83 21.08
N SER A 186 5.11 -1.25 22.12
CA SER A 186 4.46 -0.20 22.92
C SER A 186 4.25 1.09 22.12
N CYS A 187 5.27 1.53 21.39
CA CYS A 187 5.17 2.67 20.47
C CYS A 187 4.09 2.45 19.40
N TRP A 188 4.08 1.27 18.77
CA TRP A 188 3.07 0.87 17.80
C TRP A 188 1.67 0.88 18.40
N ARG A 189 1.46 0.26 19.57
CA ARG A 189 0.16 0.22 20.25
C ARG A 189 -0.39 1.62 20.57
N LYS A 190 0.47 2.55 20.97
CA LYS A 190 0.07 3.94 21.21
C LYS A 190 -0.46 4.60 19.95
N PHE A 191 0.23 4.40 18.82
CA PHE A 191 -0.21 4.92 17.54
C PHE A 191 -1.49 4.22 17.06
N SER A 192 -1.51 2.89 17.01
CA SER A 192 -2.63 2.09 16.48
C SER A 192 -3.89 2.11 17.35
N GLY A 193 -3.75 2.46 18.62
CA GLY A 193 -4.87 2.65 19.55
C GLY A 193 -5.43 4.07 19.56
N SER A 194 -4.79 5.02 18.86
CA SER A 194 -5.29 6.38 18.74
C SER A 194 -6.43 6.45 17.72
N SER A 195 -7.45 7.28 17.98
CA SER A 195 -8.58 7.50 17.08
C SER A 195 -8.16 7.98 15.68
N TYR A 196 -6.99 8.62 15.58
CA TYR A 196 -6.38 9.05 14.31
C TYR A 196 -6.03 7.90 13.34
N SER A 197 -6.06 6.65 13.79
CA SER A 197 -5.48 5.50 13.07
C SER A 197 -6.47 4.45 12.54
N HIS A 198 -7.77 4.51 12.88
CA HIS A 198 -8.75 3.52 12.41
C HIS A 198 -9.40 3.95 11.09
N ASP A 199 -9.94 5.16 10.97
CA ASP A 199 -10.66 5.60 9.75
C ASP A 199 -10.26 7.01 9.28
N GLY A 200 -9.15 7.52 9.83
CA GLY A 200 -8.67 8.88 9.57
C GLY A 200 -7.50 8.94 8.61
N THR A 201 -6.81 10.08 8.65
CA THR A 201 -5.64 10.44 7.84
C THR A 201 -4.54 9.37 7.79
N TRP A 202 -4.43 8.52 8.82
CA TRP A 202 -3.35 7.53 8.94
C TRP A 202 -3.80 6.07 8.81
N GLY A 203 -5.07 5.82 8.49
CA GLY A 203 -5.62 4.46 8.38
C GLY A 203 -4.86 3.60 7.37
N PHE A 204 -4.67 4.11 6.15
CA PHE A 204 -3.86 3.44 5.12
C PHE A 204 -2.46 3.07 5.61
N TRP A 205 -1.73 4.03 6.17
CA TRP A 205 -0.34 3.84 6.61
C TRP A 205 -0.22 2.81 7.74
N ARG A 206 -1.24 2.73 8.60
CA ARG A 206 -1.31 1.70 9.63
C ARG A 206 -1.45 0.31 8.98
N SER A 207 -2.39 0.14 8.06
CA SER A 207 -2.61 -1.11 7.34
C SER A 207 -1.38 -1.50 6.51
N TRP A 208 -0.76 -0.54 5.84
CA TRP A 208 0.49 -0.73 5.09
C TRP A 208 1.62 -1.25 5.99
N TYR A 209 1.81 -0.67 7.17
CA TYR A 209 2.83 -1.14 8.11
C TYR A 209 2.52 -2.54 8.68
N LEU A 210 1.25 -2.83 8.99
CA LEU A 210 0.82 -4.17 9.40
C LEU A 210 1.11 -5.20 8.33
N GLY A 211 0.87 -4.88 7.06
CA GLY A 211 1.23 -5.76 5.94
C GLY A 211 2.71 -6.15 5.96
N HIS A 212 3.62 -5.22 6.24
CA HIS A 212 5.05 -5.54 6.40
C HIS A 212 5.34 -6.41 7.62
N LEU A 213 4.69 -6.15 8.77
CA LEU A 213 4.82 -7.01 9.95
C LEU A 213 4.39 -8.45 9.66
N ASP A 214 3.31 -8.61 8.91
CA ASP A 214 2.68 -9.89 8.62
C ASP A 214 3.24 -10.57 7.35
N GLY A 215 4.18 -9.96 6.63
CA GLY A 215 4.71 -10.52 5.37
C GLY A 215 3.73 -10.46 4.19
N HIS A 216 2.68 -9.63 4.30
CA HIS A 216 1.68 -9.38 3.28
C HIS A 216 1.72 -7.89 2.88
N PRO A 217 2.78 -7.43 2.20
CA PRO A 217 2.88 -6.04 1.80
C PRO A 217 1.76 -5.67 0.83
N PHE A 218 1.41 -4.39 0.79
CA PHE A 218 0.41 -3.89 -0.15
C PHE A 218 0.84 -4.12 -1.59
N ALA A 219 -0.15 -4.29 -2.47
CA ALA A 219 0.09 -4.49 -3.89
C ALA A 219 0.92 -3.36 -4.48
N ARG A 220 1.86 -3.69 -5.37
CA ARG A 220 2.81 -2.70 -5.91
C ARG A 220 2.11 -1.59 -6.69
N ASN A 221 1.06 -1.92 -7.44
CA ASN A 221 0.30 -0.96 -8.26
C ASN A 221 -0.24 0.22 -7.44
N ILE A 222 -0.81 -0.02 -6.26
CA ILE A 222 -1.30 1.05 -5.39
C ILE A 222 -0.15 1.89 -4.85
N LEU A 223 0.91 1.26 -4.36
CA LEU A 223 2.06 1.98 -3.81
C LEU A 223 2.77 2.83 -4.88
N THR A 224 2.90 2.33 -6.11
CA THR A 224 3.46 3.08 -7.25
C THR A 224 2.61 4.31 -7.56
N ARG A 225 1.27 4.19 -7.57
CA ARG A 225 0.39 5.35 -7.77
C ARG A 225 0.50 6.38 -6.65
N ILE A 226 0.64 5.94 -5.40
CA ILE A 226 0.85 6.84 -4.25
C ILE A 226 2.17 7.62 -4.39
N VAL A 227 3.24 6.96 -4.83
CA VAL A 227 4.54 7.61 -5.07
C VAL A 227 4.48 8.62 -6.21
N GLN A 228 3.62 8.39 -7.19
CA GLN A 228 3.40 9.28 -8.33
C GLN A 228 2.52 10.51 -8.01
N VAL A 229 1.89 10.56 -6.84
CA VAL A 229 1.16 11.76 -6.39
C VAL A 229 2.12 12.96 -6.40
N ASP A 230 1.64 14.07 -6.93
CA ASP A 230 2.45 15.26 -7.18
C ASP A 230 2.99 15.90 -5.88
N ASP A 231 4.14 16.55 -5.98
CA ASP A 231 4.79 17.20 -4.83
C ASP A 231 3.93 18.27 -4.17
N VAL A 232 3.03 18.93 -4.91
CA VAL A 232 2.16 19.99 -4.36
C VAL A 232 1.17 19.37 -3.39
N SER A 233 0.59 18.22 -3.74
CA SER A 233 -0.31 17.46 -2.87
C SER A 233 0.40 16.98 -1.60
N TRP A 234 1.63 16.46 -1.70
CA TRP A 234 2.43 16.09 -0.52
C TRP A 234 2.72 17.28 0.42
N ARG A 235 2.91 18.48 -0.14
CA ARG A 235 3.15 19.72 0.63
C ARG A 235 1.90 20.28 1.31
N LYS A 236 0.71 20.02 0.77
CA LYS A 236 -0.57 20.40 1.42
C LYS A 236 -0.77 19.67 2.75
N GLY A 237 -0.18 18.48 2.90
CA GLY A 237 -0.10 17.77 4.17
C GLY A 237 -0.84 16.44 4.15
N PRO A 238 -1.00 15.82 5.33
CA PRO A 238 -1.39 14.42 5.42
C PRO A 238 -2.86 14.19 5.05
N ASP A 239 -3.75 15.17 5.31
CA ASP A 239 -5.18 15.06 4.98
C ASP A 239 -5.43 15.04 3.48
N GLU A 240 -4.69 15.86 2.72
CA GLU A 240 -4.71 15.83 1.25
C GLU A 240 -4.27 14.46 0.74
N ILE A 241 -3.15 13.95 1.25
CA ILE A 241 -2.63 12.64 0.82
C ILE A 241 -3.59 11.51 1.21
N ALA A 242 -4.24 11.58 2.35
CA ALA A 242 -5.26 10.60 2.73
C ALA A 242 -6.48 10.64 1.80
N LEU A 243 -6.89 11.81 1.32
CA LEU A 243 -7.94 11.95 0.31
C LEU A 243 -7.52 11.33 -1.03
N GLN A 244 -6.30 11.63 -1.50
CA GLN A 244 -5.73 11.05 -2.72
C GLN A 244 -5.64 9.52 -2.63
N ILE A 245 -5.20 8.98 -1.49
CA ILE A 245 -5.13 7.53 -1.27
C ILE A 245 -6.52 6.90 -1.30
N ARG A 246 -7.53 7.49 -0.64
CA ARG A 246 -8.91 6.98 -0.67
C ARG A 246 -9.49 6.96 -2.08
N GLU A 247 -9.24 8.02 -2.85
CA GLU A 247 -9.64 8.08 -4.26
C GLU A 247 -8.97 6.95 -5.06
N LEU A 248 -7.66 6.73 -4.87
CA LEU A 248 -6.92 5.67 -5.53
C LEU A 248 -7.42 4.27 -5.16
N GLU A 249 -7.70 4.02 -3.87
CA GLU A 249 -8.25 2.74 -3.40
C GLU A 249 -9.62 2.46 -4.02
N ALA A 250 -10.53 3.44 -3.97
CA ALA A 250 -11.87 3.31 -4.54
C ALA A 250 -11.82 3.14 -6.06
N ARG A 251 -10.92 3.86 -6.75
CA ARG A 251 -10.70 3.72 -8.18
C ARG A 251 -10.20 2.32 -8.55
N ILE A 252 -9.22 1.78 -7.82
CA ILE A 252 -8.70 0.42 -8.06
C ILE A 252 -9.77 -0.63 -7.80
N GLN A 253 -10.55 -0.48 -6.72
CA GLN A 253 -11.67 -1.37 -6.43
C GLN A 253 -12.67 -1.39 -7.59
N LEU A 254 -13.09 -0.22 -8.08
CA LEU A 254 -14.01 -0.12 -9.22
C LEU A 254 -13.44 -0.77 -10.49
N THR A 255 -12.16 -0.54 -10.81
CA THR A 255 -11.51 -1.22 -11.95
C THR A 255 -11.53 -2.74 -11.81
N ASN A 256 -11.27 -3.28 -10.61
CA ASN A 256 -11.31 -4.74 -10.40
C ASN A 256 -12.73 -5.31 -10.54
N GLU A 257 -13.75 -4.60 -10.05
CA GLU A 257 -15.14 -5.03 -10.17
C GLU A 257 -15.64 -5.00 -11.63
N LEU A 258 -15.17 -4.03 -12.43
CA LEU A 258 -15.43 -3.96 -13.88
C LEU A 258 -14.76 -5.11 -14.62
N HIS A 259 -13.49 -5.42 -14.35
CA HIS A 259 -12.83 -6.58 -14.94
C HIS A 259 -13.52 -7.91 -14.56
N THR A 260 -13.99 -8.04 -13.32
CA THR A 260 -14.74 -9.22 -12.88
C THR A 260 -16.09 -9.32 -13.60
N TRP A 261 -16.70 -8.18 -13.93
CA TRP A 261 -17.91 -8.13 -14.74
C TRP A 261 -17.68 -8.57 -16.19
N ASP A 262 -16.58 -8.16 -16.82
CA ASP A 262 -16.23 -8.63 -18.17
C ASP A 262 -16.09 -10.15 -18.23
N GLU A 263 -15.44 -10.74 -17.23
CA GLU A 263 -15.33 -12.21 -17.09
C GLU A 263 -16.70 -12.85 -16.87
N THR A 264 -17.48 -12.34 -15.91
CA THR A 264 -18.79 -12.88 -15.54
C THR A 264 -19.79 -12.81 -16.71
N SER A 265 -19.83 -11.68 -17.42
CA SER A 265 -20.72 -11.45 -18.55
C SER A 265 -20.33 -12.30 -19.75
N ALA A 266 -19.03 -12.48 -20.02
CA ALA A 266 -18.53 -13.38 -21.05
C ALA A 266 -18.92 -14.84 -20.76
N GLU A 267 -18.73 -15.31 -19.52
CA GLU A 267 -19.14 -16.65 -19.10
C GLU A 267 -20.66 -16.85 -19.23
N PHE A 268 -21.46 -15.88 -18.79
CA PHE A 268 -22.91 -15.93 -18.93
C PHE A 268 -23.34 -15.99 -20.41
N ASN A 269 -22.68 -15.24 -21.29
CA ASN A 269 -22.94 -15.24 -22.72
C ASN A 269 -22.55 -16.57 -23.39
N LEU A 270 -21.42 -17.17 -23.01
CA LEU A 270 -20.98 -18.47 -23.52
C LEU A 270 -21.84 -19.63 -22.99
N ALA A 271 -22.32 -19.52 -21.76
CA ALA A 271 -23.13 -20.53 -21.12
C ALA A 271 -24.56 -20.61 -21.68
N LYS A 272 -24.95 -19.81 -22.69
CA LYS A 272 -26.27 -19.84 -23.36
C LYS A 272 -26.45 -21.13 -24.19
N PRO A 273 -27.06 -22.20 -23.67
CA PRO A 273 -27.26 -23.43 -24.41
C PRO A 273 -28.68 -23.36 -25.00
N GLY A 274 -28.85 -22.69 -26.13
CA GLY A 274 -30.06 -22.77 -26.98
C GLY A 274 -31.44 -22.54 -26.33
N HIS A 275 -31.54 -21.90 -25.16
CA HIS A 275 -32.80 -21.81 -24.40
C HIS A 275 -33.29 -20.37 -24.16
N ASN A 276 -34.61 -20.22 -24.32
CA ASN A 276 -35.45 -19.01 -24.24
C ASN A 276 -35.21 -18.14 -22.99
N LEU A 277 -34.14 -17.36 -22.95
CA LEU A 277 -34.15 -16.13 -22.17
C LEU A 277 -35.14 -15.16 -22.83
N PRO A 278 -36.02 -14.49 -22.06
CA PRO A 278 -36.84 -13.42 -22.60
C PRO A 278 -35.97 -12.38 -23.34
N PRO A 279 -36.41 -11.84 -24.48
CA PRO A 279 -35.64 -10.80 -25.18
C PRO A 279 -35.36 -9.58 -24.29
N GLU A 280 -36.25 -9.29 -23.32
CA GLU A 280 -36.10 -8.22 -22.33
C GLU A 280 -34.83 -8.37 -21.48
N THR A 281 -34.51 -9.59 -21.02
CA THR A 281 -33.27 -9.84 -20.27
C THR A 281 -31.99 -9.52 -21.06
N LEU A 282 -32.02 -9.68 -22.39
CA LEU A 282 -30.84 -9.39 -23.21
C LEU A 282 -30.65 -7.89 -23.41
N ASP A 283 -31.75 -7.14 -23.52
CA ASP A 283 -31.73 -5.68 -23.65
C ASP A 283 -31.21 -5.01 -22.38
N ASP A 284 -31.64 -5.47 -21.20
CA ASP A 284 -31.21 -4.89 -19.92
C ASP A 284 -29.74 -5.21 -19.60
N LEU A 285 -29.25 -6.39 -19.98
CA LEU A 285 -27.83 -6.72 -19.88
C LEU A 285 -26.97 -5.85 -20.80
N SER A 286 -27.41 -5.62 -22.04
CA SER A 286 -26.71 -4.74 -22.98
C SER A 286 -26.65 -3.31 -22.47
N LYS A 287 -27.75 -2.79 -21.89
CA LYS A 287 -27.74 -1.45 -21.26
C LYS A 287 -26.77 -1.38 -20.09
N PHE A 288 -26.66 -2.43 -19.29
CA PHE A 288 -25.69 -2.47 -18.19
C PHE A 288 -24.26 -2.45 -18.72
N GLU A 289 -23.97 -3.23 -19.76
CA GLU A 289 -22.66 -3.28 -20.43
C GLU A 289 -22.25 -1.90 -20.99
N ASP A 290 -23.15 -1.22 -21.70
CA ASP A 290 -22.93 0.14 -22.22
C ASP A 290 -22.61 1.12 -21.07
N LEU A 291 -23.34 1.04 -19.96
CA LEU A 291 -23.12 1.90 -18.80
C LEU A 291 -21.78 1.59 -18.11
N THR A 292 -21.37 0.32 -18.02
CA THR A 292 -20.05 -0.04 -17.48
C THR A 292 -18.92 0.47 -18.38
N GLN A 293 -19.09 0.44 -19.69
CA GLN A 293 -18.13 1.02 -20.63
C GLN A 293 -18.01 2.54 -20.46
N ASP A 294 -19.12 3.24 -20.22
CA ASP A 294 -19.10 4.67 -19.89
C ASP A 294 -18.32 4.95 -18.58
N VAL A 295 -18.46 4.09 -17.57
CA VAL A 295 -17.66 4.19 -16.32
C VAL A 295 -16.18 3.97 -16.59
N GLU A 296 -15.82 2.97 -17.39
CA GLU A 296 -14.43 2.71 -17.79
C GLU A 296 -13.81 3.86 -18.56
N GLN A 297 -14.59 4.48 -19.45
CA GLN A 297 -14.14 5.67 -20.15
C GLN A 297 -13.81 6.80 -19.17
N GLU A 298 -14.70 7.09 -18.21
CA GLU A 298 -14.45 8.09 -17.17
C GLU A 298 -13.28 7.76 -16.25
N LEU A 299 -13.04 6.47 -15.96
CA LEU A 299 -11.90 6.01 -15.18
C LEU A 299 -10.56 6.30 -15.85
N ASN A 300 -10.53 6.45 -17.17
CA ASN A 300 -9.33 6.72 -17.95
C ASN A 300 -9.06 8.22 -18.16
N GLU A 301 -10.03 9.08 -17.82
CA GLU A 301 -9.87 10.54 -17.88
C GLU A 301 -8.96 11.05 -16.76
N GLU A 302 -8.22 12.14 -17.03
CA GLU A 302 -7.35 12.80 -16.03
C GLU A 302 -8.18 13.46 -14.91
N ARG A 303 -9.42 13.85 -15.21
CA ARG A 303 -10.37 14.42 -14.26
C ARG A 303 -11.76 13.83 -14.49
N ALA A 304 -12.19 12.98 -13.57
CA ALA A 304 -13.51 12.37 -13.59
C ALA A 304 -14.62 13.42 -13.54
N ARG A 305 -15.63 13.26 -14.39
CA ARG A 305 -16.79 14.17 -14.43
C ARG A 305 -17.84 13.70 -13.44
N ILE A 306 -17.73 14.17 -12.19
CA ILE A 306 -18.63 13.78 -11.07
C ILE A 306 -20.12 13.85 -11.45
N GLY A 307 -20.54 14.88 -12.21
CA GLY A 307 -21.94 15.00 -12.65
C GLY A 307 -22.38 13.90 -13.61
N LEU A 308 -21.50 13.45 -14.50
CA LEU A 308 -21.74 12.35 -15.42
C LEU A 308 -21.75 11.01 -14.67
N LEU A 309 -20.77 10.78 -13.80
CA LEU A 309 -20.71 9.56 -12.97
C LEU A 309 -21.94 9.38 -12.09
N ASN A 310 -22.49 10.47 -11.51
CA ASN A 310 -23.75 10.41 -10.77
C ASN A 310 -24.94 10.02 -11.67
N ALA A 311 -24.99 10.54 -12.90
CA ALA A 311 -26.04 10.16 -13.85
C ALA A 311 -25.92 8.67 -14.25
N ILE A 312 -24.71 8.19 -14.49
CA ILE A 312 -24.42 6.78 -14.78
C ILE A 312 -24.85 5.90 -13.59
N LEU A 313 -24.49 6.27 -12.37
CA LEU A 313 -24.88 5.55 -11.15
C LEU A 313 -26.39 5.40 -11.00
N VAL A 314 -27.16 6.47 -11.26
CA VAL A 314 -28.63 6.43 -11.21
C VAL A 314 -29.20 5.43 -12.21
N ASN A 315 -28.63 5.40 -13.42
CA ASN A 315 -29.05 4.47 -14.47
C ASN A 315 -28.65 3.03 -14.13
N LEU A 316 -27.43 2.79 -13.64
CA LEU A 316 -26.99 1.46 -13.20
C LEU A 316 -27.90 0.89 -12.12
N LYS A 317 -28.28 1.69 -11.11
CA LYS A 317 -29.24 1.29 -10.06
C LYS A 317 -30.64 1.01 -10.58
N LYS A 318 -31.03 1.63 -11.70
CA LYS A 318 -32.31 1.36 -12.35
C LYS A 318 -32.26 0.00 -13.04
N VAL A 319 -31.24 -0.22 -13.87
CA VAL A 319 -31.04 -1.49 -14.60
C VAL A 319 -30.86 -2.66 -13.64
N GLN A 320 -30.10 -2.48 -12.54
CA GLN A 320 -29.95 -3.52 -11.52
C GLN A 320 -31.28 -3.93 -10.89
N ARG A 321 -32.19 -2.98 -10.63
CA ARG A 321 -33.53 -3.27 -10.11
C ARG A 321 -34.37 -4.04 -11.13
N GLU A 322 -34.34 -3.62 -12.40
CA GLU A 322 -35.03 -4.30 -13.50
C GLU A 322 -34.55 -5.76 -13.64
N LEU A 323 -33.24 -6.00 -13.57
CA LEU A 323 -32.66 -7.35 -13.54
C LEU A 323 -33.07 -8.16 -12.30
N GLY A 324 -33.18 -7.50 -11.14
CA GLY A 324 -33.67 -8.12 -9.90
C GLY A 324 -35.13 -8.55 -9.98
N ASP A 325 -35.99 -7.72 -10.56
CA ASP A 325 -37.41 -8.03 -10.77
C ASP A 325 -37.56 -9.24 -11.72
N LEU A 326 -36.77 -9.27 -12.80
CA LEU A 326 -36.72 -10.40 -13.75
C LEU A 326 -36.24 -11.70 -13.09
N LEU A 327 -35.29 -11.60 -12.17
CA LEU A 327 -34.81 -12.74 -11.39
C LEU A 327 -35.91 -13.29 -10.47
N GLU A 328 -36.68 -12.41 -9.80
CA GLU A 328 -37.79 -12.81 -8.95
C GLU A 328 -38.90 -13.50 -9.78
N GLU A 329 -39.23 -12.96 -10.95
CA GLU A 329 -40.22 -13.55 -11.86
C GLU A 329 -39.76 -14.92 -12.39
N SER A 330 -38.49 -15.04 -12.78
CA SER A 330 -37.90 -16.30 -13.22
C SER A 330 -37.90 -17.35 -12.11
N GLY A 331 -37.63 -16.94 -10.87
CA GLY A 331 -37.70 -17.80 -9.69
C GLY A 331 -39.12 -18.34 -9.43
N LYS A 332 -40.15 -17.51 -9.60
CA LYS A 332 -41.57 -17.93 -9.49
C LYS A 332 -41.95 -18.98 -10.54
N GLN A 333 -41.47 -18.83 -11.78
CA GLN A 333 -41.72 -19.81 -12.86
C GLN A 333 -40.97 -21.14 -12.63
N LEU A 334 -39.78 -21.09 -12.04
CA LEU A 334 -38.97 -22.28 -11.75
C LEU A 334 -39.62 -23.24 -10.75
N ALA A 335 -40.37 -22.71 -9.79
CA ALA A 335 -41.15 -23.50 -8.83
C ALA A 335 -42.23 -24.36 -9.52
N VAL A 336 -42.55 -24.08 -10.79
CA VAL A 336 -43.57 -24.80 -11.57
C VAL A 336 -42.94 -25.86 -12.49
N ASP A 337 -41.76 -25.61 -13.08
CA ASP A 337 -41.28 -26.40 -14.24
C ASP A 337 -39.94 -27.16 -14.05
N GLY A 338 -39.22 -27.01 -12.93
CA GLY A 338 -38.06 -27.87 -12.55
C GLY A 338 -36.81 -27.87 -13.47
N LEU A 339 -36.88 -27.37 -14.70
CA LEU A 339 -35.84 -27.53 -15.73
C LEU A 339 -34.98 -26.27 -16.00
N LYS A 340 -35.25 -25.12 -15.37
CA LYS A 340 -34.58 -23.82 -15.69
C LYS A 340 -33.42 -23.42 -14.74
N ALA A 341 -32.93 -24.32 -13.89
CA ALA A 341 -32.06 -23.96 -12.76
C ALA A 341 -30.75 -23.25 -13.14
N GLY A 342 -30.16 -23.59 -14.30
CA GLY A 342 -28.88 -23.01 -14.76
C GLY A 342 -28.96 -21.53 -15.17
N ALA A 343 -30.01 -21.13 -15.89
CA ALA A 343 -30.18 -19.74 -16.35
C ALA A 343 -30.41 -18.79 -15.16
N THR A 344 -31.19 -19.23 -14.18
CA THR A 344 -31.44 -18.45 -12.95
C THR A 344 -30.20 -18.34 -12.09
N ALA A 345 -29.39 -19.39 -11.97
CA ALA A 345 -28.11 -19.30 -11.27
C ALA A 345 -27.16 -18.27 -11.91
N GLY A 346 -27.06 -18.26 -13.24
CA GLY A 346 -26.27 -17.26 -13.97
C GLY A 346 -26.77 -15.82 -13.73
N LEU A 347 -28.09 -15.60 -13.80
CA LEU A 347 -28.70 -14.29 -13.56
C LEU A 347 -28.47 -13.78 -12.12
N VAL A 348 -28.48 -14.67 -11.12
CA VAL A 348 -28.13 -14.32 -9.73
C VAL A 348 -26.71 -13.76 -9.64
N VAL A 349 -25.74 -14.42 -10.29
CA VAL A 349 -24.33 -13.98 -10.28
C VAL A 349 -24.19 -12.60 -10.94
N VAL A 350 -24.83 -12.40 -12.09
CA VAL A 350 -24.86 -11.11 -12.79
C VAL A 350 -25.43 -10.00 -11.91
N VAL A 351 -26.62 -10.20 -11.31
CA VAL A 351 -27.27 -9.19 -10.44
C VAL A 351 -26.39 -8.87 -9.22
N SER A 352 -25.74 -9.88 -8.65
CA SER A 352 -24.81 -9.69 -7.54
C SER A 352 -23.58 -8.89 -7.96
N GLN A 353 -23.00 -9.16 -9.13
CA GLN A 353 -21.81 -8.46 -9.61
C GLN A 353 -22.13 -7.00 -10.00
N ALA A 354 -23.31 -6.77 -10.59
CA ALA A 354 -23.81 -5.43 -10.84
C ALA A 354 -23.91 -4.59 -9.56
N GLY A 355 -24.32 -5.21 -8.44
CA GLY A 355 -24.35 -4.57 -7.13
C GLY A 355 -22.98 -4.11 -6.65
N LYS A 356 -21.95 -4.95 -6.80
CA LYS A 356 -20.58 -4.59 -6.40
C LYS A 356 -20.01 -3.43 -7.21
N ILE A 357 -20.29 -3.37 -8.51
CA ILE A 357 -19.89 -2.22 -9.36
C ILE A 357 -20.55 -0.94 -8.86
N ILE A 358 -21.85 -0.99 -8.54
CA ILE A 358 -22.59 0.17 -8.02
C ILE A 358 -21.98 0.64 -6.68
N GLU A 359 -21.73 -0.28 -5.75
CA GLU A 359 -21.10 0.04 -4.46
C GLU A 359 -19.67 0.62 -4.61
N ALA A 360 -18.89 0.07 -5.54
CA ALA A 360 -17.55 0.57 -5.83
C ALA A 360 -17.59 1.97 -6.49
N LEU A 361 -18.53 2.22 -7.39
CA LEU A 361 -18.74 3.52 -8.03
C LEU A 361 -19.20 4.58 -7.01
N GLU A 362 -20.08 4.22 -6.09
CA GLU A 362 -20.48 5.09 -4.97
C GLU A 362 -19.29 5.46 -4.09
N SER A 363 -18.48 4.47 -3.72
CA SER A 363 -17.27 4.66 -2.92
C SER A 363 -16.29 5.62 -3.62
N TRP A 364 -16.11 5.48 -4.94
CA TRP A 364 -15.26 6.37 -5.73
C TRP A 364 -15.82 7.79 -5.83
N LEU A 365 -17.12 7.94 -6.08
CA LEU A 365 -17.81 9.24 -6.07
C LEU A 365 -17.69 9.96 -4.71
N GLN A 366 -17.82 9.22 -3.62
CA GLN A 366 -17.64 9.76 -2.28
C GLN A 366 -16.21 10.24 -2.06
N ALA A 367 -15.21 9.45 -2.47
CA ALA A 367 -13.80 9.84 -2.40
C ALA A 367 -13.49 11.11 -3.22
N LEU A 368 -14.02 11.19 -4.45
CA LEU A 368 -13.88 12.37 -5.33
C LEU A 368 -14.51 13.64 -4.72
N SER A 369 -15.62 13.49 -4.00
CA SER A 369 -16.31 14.62 -3.36
C SER A 369 -15.61 15.12 -2.07
N GLY A 370 -14.63 14.36 -1.56
CA GLY A 370 -13.96 14.64 -0.30
C GLY A 370 -14.85 14.52 0.93
N LEU A 371 -16.06 13.97 0.80
CA LEU A 371 -16.96 13.74 1.92
C LEU A 371 -16.41 12.62 2.83
N PRO A 372 -16.52 12.76 4.16
CA PRO A 372 -16.18 11.67 5.09
C PRO A 372 -17.09 10.45 4.87
N ILE A 373 -16.57 9.26 5.18
CA ILE A 373 -17.27 7.97 5.12
C ILE A 373 -18.30 7.87 6.25
#